data_AF-A0A953YWW9-F1
#
_entry.id   AF-A0A953YWW9-F1
#
_cell.length_a   1.000
_cell.length_b   1.000
_cell.length_c   1.000
_cell.angle_alpha   90.00
_cell.angle_beta   90.00
_cell.angle_gamma   90.00
#
_symmetry.space_group_name_H-M   'P 1'
#
loop_
_entity.id
_entity.type
_entity.pdbx_description
1 polymer ?
#
loop_
_entity_poly.entity_id
_entity_poly.type
_entity_poly.pdbx_seq_one_letter_code
_entity_poly.pdbx_strand_id
1 'polypeptide(L)'
;MIEHETSLTPYHQGVSVPAQAGQDFVEKLRIPLLEGDFDAAIGACQGAMAQGLSANQVLSELLTATMREIGDLWHRGEISVADEHLATETALELVSALGDLLHIRPSKGKRVVVSCVPEEFHTLGPRIAAEFLRADGWQVSFLGNGMPPDAMLRFIQERGVDAVVLSMTLSDSVGGALATIRMLKRSLPQMPILLGGPSLRDPDVTSLLRSEDLLLVHDLPSIVSELRVACGLRPADSLEDYLEAIGARITTLRKDKRWSQQELADSAGLDRSYVSSLERGKQNVSLSALKRVADALGVSLDGLIREA
;
A
#
# COMPACT_ATOMS: atom_id res chain seq x y z
N MET A 1 9.74 -7.63 -31.07
CA MET A 1 9.36 -6.23 -31.32
C MET A 1 7.89 -6.23 -31.67
N ILE A 2 7.04 -6.02 -30.67
CA ILE A 2 5.62 -5.73 -30.84
C ILE A 2 5.43 -4.44 -30.05
N GLU A 3 5.32 -3.33 -30.76
CA GLU A 3 4.92 -2.04 -30.20
C GLU A 3 3.44 -2.15 -29.85
N HIS A 4 3.12 -2.23 -28.56
CA HIS A 4 1.77 -2.01 -28.09
C HIS A 4 1.64 -0.51 -27.76
N GLU A 5 1.26 0.29 -28.76
CA GLU A 5 0.63 1.59 -28.53
C GLU A 5 -0.78 1.34 -27.96
N THR A 6 -0.86 1.10 -26.66
CA THR A 6 -2.13 1.23 -25.93
C THR A 6 -2.36 2.71 -25.63
N SER A 7 -3.34 3.29 -26.32
CA SER A 7 -3.95 4.56 -25.95
C SER A 7 -4.59 4.42 -24.57
N LEU A 8 -3.81 4.72 -23.53
CA LEU A 8 -4.27 4.79 -22.15
C LEU A 8 -4.83 6.20 -21.90
N THR A 9 -6.09 6.26 -21.51
CA THR A 9 -6.74 7.48 -21.00
C THR A 9 -5.95 8.07 -19.82
N PRO A 10 -5.80 9.41 -19.72
CA PRO A 10 -4.98 10.03 -18.69
C PRO A 10 -5.40 9.65 -17.26
N TYR A 11 -4.43 9.22 -16.46
CA TYR A 11 -4.59 8.82 -15.07
C TYR A 11 -4.71 10.03 -14.13
N HIS A 12 -5.74 10.87 -14.31
CA HIS A 12 -5.93 12.05 -13.48
C HIS A 12 -7.39 12.23 -13.11
N GLN A 13 -7.74 11.92 -11.84
CA GLN A 13 -8.45 12.83 -10.92
C GLN A 13 -8.17 12.44 -9.46
N GLY A 14 -7.34 13.25 -8.77
CA GLY A 14 -7.38 13.43 -7.31
C GLY A 14 -6.41 12.61 -6.45
N VAL A 15 -5.34 13.26 -5.98
CA VAL A 15 -4.99 13.50 -4.55
C VAL A 15 -3.65 14.24 -4.50
N SER A 16 -3.64 15.37 -3.80
CA SER A 16 -2.52 16.29 -3.63
C SER A 16 -1.60 15.88 -2.46
N VAL A 17 -0.29 15.93 -2.69
CA VAL A 17 0.76 15.94 -1.65
C VAL A 17 0.67 17.25 -0.85
N PRO A 18 0.57 17.27 0.50
CA PRO A 18 0.75 18.51 1.28
C PRO A 18 2.23 18.66 1.71
N ALA A 19 2.91 19.81 1.78
CA ALA A 19 2.79 21.11 1.13
C ALA A 19 4.20 21.81 1.01
N GLN A 20 5.31 21.15 1.39
CA GLN A 20 6.69 21.60 1.08
C GLN A 20 7.71 20.48 1.40
N ALA A 21 7.70 19.92 2.62
CA ALA A 21 8.69 18.91 3.04
C ALA A 21 8.55 17.54 2.33
N GLY A 22 7.32 17.13 1.97
CA GLY A 22 7.10 15.91 1.21
C GLY A 22 7.58 16.02 -0.23
N GLN A 23 7.48 17.22 -0.82
CA GLN A 23 7.94 17.49 -2.18
C GLN A 23 9.47 17.47 -2.25
N ASP A 24 10.15 18.01 -1.24
CA ASP A 24 11.62 17.94 -1.12
C ASP A 24 12.14 16.50 -1.08
N PHE A 25 11.47 15.59 -0.37
CA PHE A 25 11.87 14.18 -0.33
C PHE A 25 11.60 13.47 -1.65
N VAL A 26 10.44 13.74 -2.26
CA VAL A 26 10.07 13.15 -3.54
C VAL A 26 11.08 13.54 -4.62
N GLU A 27 11.46 14.81 -4.69
CA GLU A 27 12.46 15.31 -5.64
C GLU A 27 13.83 14.67 -5.40
N LYS A 28 14.27 14.58 -4.14
CA LYS A 28 15.54 13.95 -3.76
C LYS A 28 15.61 12.45 -4.08
N LEU A 29 14.48 11.75 -4.08
CA LEU A 29 14.41 10.34 -4.45
C LEU A 29 14.24 10.15 -5.96
N ARG A 30 13.52 11.05 -6.64
CA ARG A 30 13.23 10.96 -8.07
C ARG A 30 14.48 10.91 -8.92
N ILE A 31 15.44 11.80 -8.66
CA ILE A 31 16.66 11.91 -9.47
C ILE A 31 17.47 10.60 -9.43
N PRO A 32 17.83 10.06 -8.25
CA PRO A 32 18.50 8.75 -8.18
C PRO A 32 17.76 7.61 -8.88
N LEU A 33 16.42 7.57 -8.80
CA LEU A 33 15.65 6.53 -9.49
C LEU A 33 15.78 6.66 -11.02
N LEU A 34 15.63 7.86 -11.57
CA LEU A 34 15.77 8.10 -13.01
C LEU A 34 17.21 7.84 -13.52
N GLU A 35 18.21 8.03 -12.67
CA GLU A 35 19.61 7.76 -12.99
C GLU A 35 20.02 6.29 -12.77
N GLY A 36 19.14 5.49 -12.16
CA GLY A 36 19.45 4.11 -11.76
C GLY A 36 20.50 4.00 -10.65
N ASP A 37 20.73 5.09 -9.90
CA ASP A 37 21.71 5.15 -8.81
C ASP A 37 21.08 4.62 -7.52
N PHE A 38 21.24 3.31 -7.31
CA PHE A 38 20.73 2.62 -6.13
C PHE A 38 21.30 3.19 -4.82
N ASP A 39 22.60 3.51 -4.77
CA ASP A 39 23.27 4.00 -3.56
C ASP A 39 22.74 5.39 -3.17
N ALA A 40 22.54 6.27 -4.15
CA ALA A 40 21.92 7.56 -3.91
C ALA A 40 20.43 7.42 -3.53
N ALA A 41 19.69 6.47 -4.13
CA ALA A 41 18.28 6.23 -3.84
C ALA A 41 18.07 5.72 -2.40
N ILE A 42 18.86 4.74 -1.95
CA ILE A 42 18.80 4.25 -0.57
C ILE A 42 19.25 5.34 0.42
N GLY A 43 20.27 6.13 0.06
CA GLY A 43 20.71 7.29 0.84
C GLY A 43 19.61 8.34 1.03
N ALA A 44 18.84 8.65 -0.03
CA ALA A 44 17.70 9.56 0.05
C ALA A 44 16.61 9.02 0.99
N CYS A 45 16.31 7.73 0.93
CA CYS A 45 15.36 7.07 1.82
C CYS A 45 15.80 7.11 3.28
N GLN A 46 17.06 6.78 3.56
CA GLN A 46 17.65 6.85 4.90
C GLN A 46 17.66 8.29 5.43
N GLY A 47 17.95 9.27 4.57
CA GLY A 47 17.89 10.69 4.91
C GLY A 47 16.47 11.15 5.29
N ALA A 48 15.44 10.60 4.64
CA ALA A 48 14.04 10.85 5.01
C ALA A 48 13.69 10.19 6.36
N MET A 49 14.20 8.98 6.61
CA MET A 49 14.02 8.30 7.90
C MET A 49 14.71 9.03 9.06
N ALA A 50 15.92 9.54 8.84
CA ALA A 50 16.64 10.38 9.80
C ALA A 50 15.89 11.67 10.15
N GLN A 51 15.03 12.15 9.25
CA GLN A 51 14.16 13.30 9.44
C GLN A 51 12.77 12.94 9.99
N GLY A 52 12.55 11.66 10.33
CA GLY A 52 11.43 11.21 11.13
C GLY A 52 10.37 10.38 10.41
N LEU A 53 10.54 10.08 9.11
CA LEU A 53 9.68 9.12 8.41
C LEU A 53 9.99 7.70 8.91
N SER A 54 8.96 6.87 9.08
CA SER A 54 9.16 5.44 9.29
C SER A 54 9.49 4.73 7.97
N ALA A 55 10.11 3.54 8.03
CA ALA A 55 10.31 2.71 6.85
C ALA A 55 8.98 2.39 6.14
N ASN A 56 7.89 2.17 6.91
CA ASN A 56 6.54 2.02 6.38
C ASN A 56 6.11 3.24 5.56
N GLN A 57 6.34 4.46 6.07
CA GLN A 57 6.01 5.70 5.36
C GLN A 57 6.88 5.91 4.12
N VAL A 58 8.17 5.55 4.19
CA VAL A 58 9.05 5.62 3.01
C VAL A 58 8.53 4.70 1.90
N LEU A 59 8.22 3.44 2.23
CA LEU A 59 7.73 2.46 1.26
C LEU A 59 6.33 2.81 0.74
N SER A 60 5.37 3.08 1.63
CA SER A 60 3.96 3.23 1.24
C SER A 60 3.59 4.63 0.75
N GLU A 61 4.35 5.65 1.11
CA GLU A 61 4.02 7.05 0.79
C GLU A 61 5.06 7.73 -0.08
N LEU A 62 6.34 7.77 0.35
CA LEU A 62 7.38 8.50 -0.38
C LEU A 62 7.66 7.82 -1.73
N LEU A 63 7.99 6.53 -1.70
CA LEU A 63 8.32 5.78 -2.92
C LEU A 63 7.14 5.73 -3.90
N THR A 64 5.92 5.49 -3.39
CA THR A 64 4.73 5.47 -4.25
C THR A 64 4.41 6.85 -4.83
N ALA A 65 4.64 7.94 -4.09
CA ALA A 65 4.48 9.30 -4.61
C ALA A 65 5.54 9.63 -5.67
N THR A 66 6.80 9.27 -5.44
CA THR A 66 7.88 9.47 -6.42
C THR A 66 7.64 8.70 -7.70
N MET A 67 7.23 7.43 -7.62
CA MET A 67 6.94 6.62 -8.80
C MET A 67 5.71 7.11 -9.57
N ARG A 68 4.73 7.73 -8.88
CA ARG A 68 3.63 8.40 -9.56
C ARG A 68 4.11 9.60 -10.37
N GLU A 69 4.99 10.43 -9.80
CA GLU A 69 5.54 11.59 -10.51
C GLU A 69 6.39 11.17 -11.72
N ILE A 70 7.16 10.09 -11.61
CA ILE A 70 7.92 9.50 -12.72
C ILE A 70 6.94 9.00 -13.81
N GLY A 71 5.89 8.29 -13.43
CA GLY A 71 4.84 7.89 -14.36
C GLY A 71 4.18 9.09 -15.06
N ASP A 72 3.91 10.17 -14.33
CA ASP A 72 3.32 11.39 -14.91
C ASP A 72 4.29 12.09 -15.88
N LEU A 73 5.60 12.11 -15.58
CA LEU A 73 6.64 12.62 -16.50
C LEU A 73 6.68 11.82 -17.80
N TRP A 74 6.59 10.50 -17.71
CA TRP A 74 6.56 9.61 -18.88
C TRP A 74 5.31 9.84 -19.73
N HIS A 75 4.12 9.90 -19.11
CA HIS A 75 2.86 10.17 -19.82
C HIS A 75 2.87 11.53 -20.55
N ARG A 76 3.58 12.53 -20.02
CA ARG A 76 3.74 13.84 -20.66
C ARG A 76 4.85 13.87 -21.72
N GLY A 77 5.57 12.77 -21.92
CA GLY A 77 6.68 12.65 -22.88
C GLY A 77 7.94 13.42 -22.45
N GLU A 78 8.07 13.76 -21.17
CA GLU A 78 9.24 14.46 -20.61
C GLU A 78 10.41 13.51 -20.35
N ILE A 79 10.12 12.23 -20.12
CA ILE A 79 11.09 11.14 -20.03
C ILE A 79 10.69 10.01 -20.97
N SER A 80 11.66 9.20 -21.39
CA SER A 80 11.43 8.04 -22.23
C SER A 80 10.88 6.85 -21.43
N VAL A 81 10.35 5.86 -22.14
CA VAL A 81 9.98 4.57 -21.54
C VAL A 81 11.20 3.86 -20.92
N ALA A 82 12.39 4.06 -21.47
CA ALA A 82 13.61 3.47 -20.90
C ALA A 82 13.96 4.08 -19.53
N ASP A 83 13.73 5.39 -19.36
CA ASP A 83 13.94 6.08 -18.08
C ASP A 83 12.93 5.60 -17.02
N GLU A 84 11.67 5.40 -17.41
CA GLU A 84 10.64 4.84 -16.53
C GLU A 84 10.99 3.41 -16.09
N HIS A 85 11.39 2.54 -17.03
CA HIS A 85 11.78 1.17 -16.70
C HIS A 85 12.99 1.12 -15.77
N LEU A 86 14.01 1.97 -16.01
CA LEU A 86 15.18 2.08 -15.13
C LEU A 86 14.75 2.46 -13.72
N ALA A 87 13.93 3.51 -13.59
CA ALA A 87 13.40 3.93 -12.31
C ALA A 87 12.58 2.85 -11.59
N THR A 88 11.71 2.14 -12.32
CA THR A 88 10.89 1.05 -11.76
C THR A 88 11.76 -0.11 -11.25
N GLU A 89 12.79 -0.52 -11.99
CA GLU A 89 13.70 -1.59 -11.54
C GLU A 89 14.52 -1.16 -10.31
N THR A 90 15.07 0.06 -10.30
CA THR A 90 15.78 0.60 -9.12
C THR A 90 14.84 0.72 -7.92
N ALA A 91 13.58 1.12 -8.13
CA ALA A 91 12.57 1.17 -7.08
C ALA A 91 12.25 -0.22 -6.52
N LEU A 92 12.17 -1.26 -7.37
CA LEU A 92 11.93 -2.64 -6.92
C LEU A 92 13.11 -3.20 -6.10
N GLU A 93 14.35 -2.87 -6.47
CA GLU A 93 15.54 -3.18 -5.67
C GLU A 93 15.50 -2.47 -4.32
N LEU A 94 15.14 -1.18 -4.33
CA LEU A 94 14.98 -0.35 -3.14
C LEU A 94 13.92 -0.90 -2.19
N VAL A 95 12.78 -1.40 -2.71
CA VAL A 95 11.75 -2.05 -1.87
C VAL A 95 12.34 -3.24 -1.12
N SER A 96 13.16 -4.06 -1.77
CA SER A 96 13.80 -5.21 -1.13
C SER A 96 14.72 -4.77 0.01
N ALA A 97 15.56 -3.76 -0.22
CA ALA A 97 16.50 -3.25 0.77
C ALA A 97 15.80 -2.55 1.95
N LEU A 98 14.74 -1.78 1.69
CA LEU A 98 13.93 -1.15 2.73
C LEU A 98 13.11 -2.17 3.52
N GLY A 99 12.73 -3.29 2.90
CA GLY A 99 12.06 -4.40 3.56
C GLY A 99 12.86 -4.97 4.73
N ASP A 100 14.19 -5.04 4.60
CA ASP A 100 15.09 -5.51 5.67
C ASP A 100 15.15 -4.54 6.87
N LEU A 101 14.71 -3.30 6.71
CA LEU A 101 14.63 -2.29 7.78
C LEU A 101 13.30 -2.33 8.54
N LEU A 102 12.33 -3.13 8.09
CA LEU A 102 11.05 -3.29 8.75
C LEU A 102 11.19 -4.06 10.05
N HIS A 103 10.25 -3.83 10.98
CA HIS A 103 10.20 -4.60 12.22
C HIS A 103 9.75 -6.05 11.95
N ILE A 104 10.70 -6.98 11.95
CA ILE A 104 10.44 -8.40 11.69
C ILE A 104 9.81 -9.06 12.92
N ARG A 105 8.61 -9.61 12.73
CA ARG A 105 7.84 -10.33 13.75
C ARG A 105 8.10 -11.84 13.70
N PRO A 106 7.83 -12.57 14.81
CA PRO A 106 7.85 -14.03 14.81
C PRO A 106 6.92 -14.61 13.75
N SER A 107 7.31 -15.77 13.21
CA SER A 107 6.52 -16.49 12.22
C SER A 107 5.08 -16.74 12.68
N LYS A 108 4.12 -16.48 11.79
CA LYS A 108 2.70 -16.80 11.97
C LYS A 108 2.37 -18.26 11.64
N GLY A 109 3.31 -19.00 11.06
CA GLY A 109 3.07 -20.36 10.55
C GLY A 109 2.06 -20.40 9.40
N LYS A 110 1.77 -19.26 8.76
CA LYS A 110 0.81 -19.11 7.67
C LYS A 110 1.47 -18.69 6.37
N ARG A 111 0.90 -19.15 5.25
CA ARG A 111 1.37 -18.92 3.89
C ARG A 111 0.44 -17.98 3.14
N VAL A 112 0.98 -16.99 2.46
CA VAL A 112 0.20 -16.07 1.63
C VAL A 112 0.78 -15.99 0.23
N VAL A 113 -0.10 -15.98 -0.76
CA VAL A 113 0.27 -15.64 -2.15
C VAL A 113 0.00 -14.17 -2.37
N VAL A 114 0.95 -13.46 -2.98
CA VAL A 114 0.80 -12.07 -3.41
C VAL A 114 1.06 -12.02 -4.91
N SER A 115 0.12 -11.48 -5.69
CA SER A 115 0.24 -11.39 -7.15
C SER A 115 -0.56 -10.22 -7.71
N CYS A 116 -0.19 -9.71 -8.88
CA CYS A 116 -1.10 -8.89 -9.67
C CYS A 116 -2.25 -9.77 -10.21
N VAL A 117 -3.41 -9.17 -10.48
CA VAL A 117 -4.45 -9.85 -11.25
C VAL A 117 -3.96 -10.15 -12.68
N PRO A 118 -4.61 -11.03 -13.45
CA PRO A 118 -4.21 -11.25 -14.85
C PRO A 118 -4.18 -9.94 -15.64
N GLU A 119 -3.26 -9.84 -16.59
CA GLU A 119 -3.07 -8.67 -17.48
C GLU A 119 -2.59 -7.38 -16.78
N GLU A 120 -2.34 -7.42 -15.46
CA GLU A 120 -1.70 -6.33 -14.73
C GLU A 120 -0.20 -6.54 -14.60
N PHE A 121 0.58 -5.57 -15.07
CA PHE A 121 2.05 -5.60 -15.01
C PHE A 121 2.65 -4.70 -13.92
N HIS A 122 1.81 -3.92 -13.21
CA HIS A 122 2.25 -3.00 -12.16
C HIS A 122 2.60 -3.75 -10.86
N THR A 123 3.87 -4.04 -10.63
CA THR A 123 4.35 -4.90 -9.53
C THR A 123 4.80 -4.16 -8.28
N LEU A 124 5.02 -2.85 -8.32
CA LEU A 124 5.57 -2.11 -7.18
C LEU A 124 4.68 -2.20 -5.92
N GLY A 125 3.38 -1.88 -6.06
CA GLY A 125 2.41 -1.98 -4.96
C GLY A 125 2.36 -3.37 -4.31
N PRO A 126 2.11 -4.45 -5.07
CA PRO A 126 2.09 -5.79 -4.50
C PRO A 126 3.46 -6.26 -4.00
N ARG A 127 4.58 -5.71 -4.53
CA ARG A 127 5.91 -5.98 -3.96
C ARG A 127 6.09 -5.34 -2.58
N ILE A 128 5.64 -4.09 -2.39
CA ILE A 128 5.64 -3.44 -1.07
C ILE A 128 4.74 -4.21 -0.10
N ALA A 129 3.55 -4.59 -0.55
CA ALA A 129 2.63 -5.42 0.25
C ALA A 129 3.28 -6.75 0.69
N ALA A 130 4.04 -7.39 -0.21
CA ALA A 130 4.79 -8.60 0.13
C ALA A 130 5.82 -8.35 1.24
N GLU A 131 6.55 -7.22 1.22
CA GLU A 131 7.50 -6.90 2.30
C GLU A 131 6.80 -6.64 3.64
N PHE A 132 5.66 -5.94 3.65
CA PHE A 132 4.87 -5.75 4.87
C PHE A 132 4.39 -7.08 5.47
N LEU A 133 3.93 -8.01 4.63
CA LEU A 133 3.50 -9.33 5.08
C LEU A 133 4.67 -10.21 5.55
N ARG A 134 5.84 -10.12 4.90
CA ARG A 134 7.06 -10.81 5.38
C ARG A 134 7.50 -10.27 6.74
N ALA A 135 7.54 -8.95 6.90
CA ALA A 135 7.85 -8.32 8.17
C ALA A 135 6.84 -8.74 9.26
N ASP A 136 5.59 -8.96 8.88
CA ASP A 136 4.55 -9.44 9.78
C ASP A 136 4.69 -10.92 10.20
N GLY A 137 5.61 -11.67 9.59
CA GLY A 137 5.89 -13.07 9.91
C GLY A 137 5.16 -14.08 9.02
N TRP A 138 4.58 -13.65 7.89
CA TRP A 138 3.98 -14.55 6.91
C TRP A 138 5.03 -15.19 6.01
N GLN A 139 4.79 -16.45 5.61
CA GLN A 139 5.54 -17.06 4.53
C GLN A 139 4.97 -16.60 3.18
N VAL A 140 5.55 -15.55 2.62
CA VAL A 140 5.06 -14.91 1.39
C VAL A 140 5.62 -15.58 0.13
N SER A 141 4.72 -16.02 -0.76
CA SER A 141 5.04 -16.38 -2.15
C SER A 141 4.58 -15.26 -3.08
N PHE A 142 5.52 -14.44 -3.55
CA PHE A 142 5.25 -13.40 -4.53
C PHE A 142 5.30 -14.00 -5.94
N LEU A 143 4.16 -14.05 -6.63
CA LEU A 143 4.06 -14.65 -7.97
C LEU A 143 4.23 -13.63 -9.11
N GLY A 144 4.44 -12.35 -8.77
CA GLY A 144 4.62 -11.30 -9.76
C GLY A 144 3.33 -10.97 -10.52
N ASN A 145 3.50 -10.67 -11.80
CA ASN A 145 2.44 -10.30 -12.74
C ASN A 145 2.13 -11.41 -13.75
N GLY A 146 1.03 -11.26 -14.49
CA GLY A 146 0.71 -12.12 -15.63
C GLY A 146 0.43 -13.59 -15.28
N MET A 147 0.17 -13.90 -14.01
CA MET A 147 -0.05 -15.28 -13.56
C MET A 147 -1.40 -15.82 -14.04
N PRO A 148 -1.44 -16.92 -14.83
CA PRO A 148 -2.69 -17.54 -15.22
C PRO A 148 -3.48 -18.03 -13.99
N PRO A 149 -4.79 -17.75 -13.89
CA PRO A 149 -5.59 -18.11 -12.72
C PRO A 149 -5.55 -19.60 -12.37
N ASP A 150 -5.66 -20.48 -13.37
CA ASP A 150 -5.64 -21.94 -13.17
C ASP A 150 -4.31 -22.43 -12.58
N ALA A 151 -3.20 -21.83 -12.99
CA ALA A 151 -1.87 -22.14 -12.48
C ALA A 151 -1.67 -21.58 -11.06
N MET A 152 -2.22 -20.39 -10.76
CA MET A 152 -2.26 -19.85 -9.39
C MET A 152 -3.06 -20.78 -8.46
N LEU A 153 -4.23 -21.27 -8.91
CA LEU A 153 -5.06 -22.20 -8.14
C LEU A 153 -4.30 -23.50 -7.81
N ARG A 154 -3.63 -24.09 -8.81
CA ARG A 154 -2.80 -25.29 -8.59
C ARG A 154 -1.70 -25.03 -7.56
N PHE A 155 -0.98 -23.91 -7.70
CA PHE A 155 0.06 -23.52 -6.76
C PHE A 155 -0.48 -23.38 -5.32
N ILE A 156 -1.62 -22.72 -5.16
CA ILE A 156 -2.29 -22.52 -3.87
C ILE A 156 -2.61 -23.87 -3.21
N GLN A 157 -3.17 -24.81 -3.97
CA GLN A 157 -3.55 -26.14 -3.47
C GLN A 157 -2.33 -27.00 -3.12
N GLU A 158 -1.31 -27.03 -3.96
CA GLU A 158 -0.09 -27.83 -3.75
C GLU A 158 0.75 -27.34 -2.56
N ARG A 159 0.73 -26.03 -2.30
CA ARG A 159 1.55 -25.40 -1.27
C ARG A 159 0.80 -25.16 0.04
N GLY A 160 -0.49 -25.48 0.12
CA GLY A 160 -1.29 -25.24 1.33
C GLY A 160 -1.25 -23.77 1.74
N VAL A 161 -1.59 -22.88 0.81
CA VAL A 161 -1.65 -21.44 1.04
C VAL A 161 -2.87 -21.11 1.91
N ASP A 162 -2.71 -20.21 2.89
CA ASP A 162 -3.77 -19.81 3.83
C ASP A 162 -4.59 -18.62 3.34
N ALA A 163 -4.02 -17.77 2.47
CA ALA A 163 -4.69 -16.57 1.94
C ALA A 163 -4.07 -16.07 0.63
N VAL A 164 -4.84 -15.29 -0.11
CA VAL A 164 -4.42 -14.66 -1.37
C VAL A 164 -4.57 -13.15 -1.29
N VAL A 165 -3.54 -12.44 -1.72
CA VAL A 165 -3.54 -11.00 -1.93
C VAL A 165 -3.36 -10.74 -3.42
N LEU A 166 -4.34 -10.07 -4.00
CA LEU A 166 -4.34 -9.62 -5.39
C LEU A 166 -4.14 -8.10 -5.44
N SER A 167 -3.48 -7.63 -6.49
CA SER A 167 -3.33 -6.21 -6.76
C SER A 167 -3.82 -5.85 -8.15
N MET A 168 -4.54 -4.72 -8.26
CA MET A 168 -5.10 -4.18 -9.49
C MET A 168 -4.90 -2.66 -9.55
N THR A 169 -4.23 -2.19 -10.59
CA THR A 169 -3.91 -0.76 -10.76
C THR A 169 -4.86 -0.08 -11.72
N LEU A 170 -5.11 -0.69 -12.88
CA LEU A 170 -5.98 -0.20 -13.94
C LEU A 170 -7.41 -0.73 -13.75
N SER A 171 -8.40 0.15 -13.93
CA SER A 171 -9.82 -0.20 -13.84
C SER A 171 -10.23 -1.24 -14.90
N ASP A 172 -9.60 -1.22 -16.08
CA ASP A 172 -9.89 -2.15 -17.18
C ASP A 172 -9.63 -3.63 -16.80
N SER A 173 -8.73 -3.86 -15.84
CA SER A 173 -8.37 -5.18 -15.33
C SER A 173 -9.45 -5.82 -14.43
N VAL A 174 -10.55 -5.09 -14.12
CA VAL A 174 -11.62 -5.56 -13.22
C VAL A 174 -12.25 -6.87 -13.69
N GLY A 175 -12.38 -7.06 -15.01
CA GLY A 175 -12.91 -8.31 -15.59
C GLY A 175 -12.02 -9.51 -15.25
N GLY A 176 -10.69 -9.36 -15.42
CA GLY A 176 -9.70 -10.37 -15.08
C GLY A 176 -9.65 -10.65 -13.58
N ALA A 177 -9.77 -9.62 -12.75
CA ALA A 177 -9.87 -9.75 -11.30
C ALA A 177 -11.09 -10.58 -10.89
N LEU A 178 -12.29 -10.21 -11.36
CA LEU A 178 -13.55 -10.93 -11.07
C LEU A 178 -13.48 -12.40 -11.51
N ALA A 179 -12.96 -12.66 -12.72
CA ALA A 179 -12.82 -14.03 -13.23
C ALA A 179 -11.90 -14.87 -12.32
N THR A 180 -10.78 -14.30 -11.90
CA THR A 180 -9.81 -14.94 -11.00
C THR A 180 -10.43 -15.23 -9.63
N ILE A 181 -11.02 -14.21 -9.00
CA ILE A 181 -11.65 -14.32 -7.67
C ILE A 181 -12.73 -15.39 -7.67
N ARG A 182 -13.66 -15.35 -8.64
CA ARG A 182 -14.76 -16.33 -8.76
C ARG A 182 -14.25 -17.75 -8.99
N MET A 183 -13.17 -17.92 -9.76
CA MET A 183 -12.58 -19.24 -9.99
C MET A 183 -11.90 -19.78 -8.71
N LEU A 184 -11.15 -18.93 -7.99
CA LEU A 184 -10.56 -19.29 -6.70
C LEU A 184 -11.65 -19.66 -5.69
N LYS A 185 -12.70 -18.83 -5.54
CA LYS A 185 -13.80 -19.07 -4.59
C LYS A 185 -14.64 -20.29 -4.91
N ARG A 186 -14.86 -20.62 -6.19
CA ARG A 186 -15.52 -21.88 -6.57
C ARG A 186 -14.75 -23.11 -6.10
N SER A 187 -13.43 -23.05 -6.14
CA SER A 187 -12.56 -24.19 -5.80
C SER A 187 -12.18 -24.22 -4.32
N LEU A 188 -12.11 -23.05 -3.70
CA LEU A 188 -11.68 -22.81 -2.32
C LEU A 188 -12.63 -21.80 -1.65
N PRO A 189 -13.85 -22.22 -1.28
CA PRO A 189 -14.89 -21.30 -0.82
C PRO A 189 -14.52 -20.48 0.41
N GLN A 190 -13.66 -21.03 1.28
CA GLN A 190 -13.24 -20.40 2.52
C GLN A 190 -11.92 -19.62 2.40
N MET A 191 -11.32 -19.55 1.20
CA MET A 191 -10.05 -18.86 1.01
C MET A 191 -10.23 -17.36 1.28
N PRO A 192 -9.51 -16.77 2.24
CA PRO A 192 -9.41 -15.32 2.36
C PRO A 192 -8.75 -14.74 1.11
N ILE A 193 -9.43 -13.80 0.47
CA ILE A 193 -8.90 -13.08 -0.69
C ILE A 193 -9.00 -11.58 -0.39
N LEU A 194 -7.86 -10.91 -0.47
CA LEU A 194 -7.76 -9.45 -0.42
C LEU A 194 -7.48 -8.96 -1.82
N LEU A 195 -8.13 -7.86 -2.22
CA LEU A 195 -7.80 -7.10 -3.42
C LEU A 195 -7.44 -5.68 -3.00
N GLY A 196 -6.28 -5.21 -3.45
CA GLY A 196 -5.85 -3.84 -3.24
C GLY A 196 -5.43 -3.16 -4.54
N GLY A 197 -5.17 -1.87 -4.45
CA GLY A 197 -4.57 -1.07 -5.51
C GLY A 197 -5.36 0.20 -5.86
N PRO A 198 -4.76 1.13 -6.61
CA PRO A 198 -5.33 2.46 -6.82
C PRO A 198 -6.70 2.48 -7.52
N SER A 199 -6.99 1.49 -8.38
CA SER A 199 -8.29 1.36 -9.08
C SER A 199 -9.49 1.27 -8.13
N LEU A 200 -9.30 0.82 -6.88
CA LEU A 200 -10.37 0.75 -5.88
C LEU A 200 -10.83 2.13 -5.38
N ARG A 201 -10.22 3.22 -5.83
CA ARG A 201 -10.73 4.58 -5.61
C ARG A 201 -11.87 4.93 -6.55
N ASP A 202 -12.03 4.18 -7.63
CA ASP A 202 -13.15 4.30 -8.55
C ASP A 202 -14.41 3.64 -7.93
N PRO A 203 -15.49 4.42 -7.69
CA PRO A 203 -16.73 3.89 -7.14
C PRO A 203 -17.38 2.82 -8.02
N ASP A 204 -17.24 2.91 -9.34
CA ASP A 204 -17.85 1.97 -10.28
C ASP A 204 -17.15 0.61 -10.19
N VAL A 205 -15.81 0.62 -10.17
CA VAL A 205 -14.99 -0.58 -9.93
C VAL A 205 -15.34 -1.22 -8.58
N THR A 206 -15.40 -0.42 -7.53
CA THR A 206 -15.71 -0.90 -6.18
C THR A 206 -17.11 -1.51 -6.11
N SER A 207 -18.09 -0.90 -6.77
CA SER A 207 -19.48 -1.38 -6.82
C SER A 207 -19.57 -2.79 -7.44
N LEU A 208 -18.83 -3.05 -8.52
CA LEU A 208 -18.78 -4.36 -9.17
C LEU A 208 -18.19 -5.44 -8.24
N LEU A 209 -17.13 -5.09 -7.50
CA LEU A 209 -16.40 -6.01 -6.62
C LEU A 209 -17.14 -6.30 -5.29
N ARG A 210 -17.98 -5.37 -4.80
CA ARG A 210 -18.72 -5.53 -3.53
C ARG A 210 -19.65 -6.75 -3.49
N SER A 211 -20.05 -7.28 -4.65
CA SER A 211 -20.90 -8.47 -4.74
C SER A 211 -20.15 -9.79 -4.55
N GLU A 212 -18.81 -9.74 -4.57
CA GLU A 212 -17.95 -10.91 -4.43
C GLU A 212 -17.51 -11.11 -2.98
N ASP A 213 -17.21 -12.35 -2.61
CA ASP A 213 -16.72 -12.71 -1.29
C ASP A 213 -15.21 -12.40 -1.16
N LEU A 214 -14.84 -11.13 -1.05
CA LEU A 214 -13.46 -10.68 -0.82
C LEU A 214 -13.38 -9.47 0.10
N LEU A 215 -12.16 -9.15 0.54
CA LEU A 215 -11.85 -7.93 1.27
C LEU A 215 -11.20 -6.92 0.31
N LEU A 216 -11.70 -5.67 0.31
CA LEU A 216 -11.12 -4.56 -0.45
C LEU A 216 -10.23 -3.74 0.47
N VAL A 217 -8.97 -3.54 0.08
CA VAL A 217 -7.96 -2.83 0.86
C VAL A 217 -7.49 -1.59 0.10
N HIS A 218 -7.64 -0.42 0.71
CA HIS A 218 -7.45 0.88 0.03
C HIS A 218 -6.06 1.50 0.25
N ASP A 219 -5.27 0.95 1.16
CA ASP A 219 -3.91 1.39 1.46
C ASP A 219 -3.00 0.22 1.85
N LEU A 220 -1.70 0.38 1.59
CA LEU A 220 -0.72 -0.67 1.85
C LEU A 220 -0.59 -1.02 3.35
N PRO A 221 -0.54 -0.07 4.29
CA PRO A 221 -0.43 -0.40 5.72
C PRO A 221 -1.55 -1.32 6.25
N SER A 222 -2.81 -1.08 5.84
CA SER A 222 -3.96 -1.85 6.34
C SER A 222 -3.98 -3.32 5.89
N ILE A 223 -3.15 -3.71 4.90
CA ILE A 223 -3.14 -5.10 4.41
C ILE A 223 -2.84 -6.12 5.51
N VAL A 224 -1.99 -5.75 6.47
CA VAL A 224 -1.53 -6.65 7.53
C VAL A 224 -2.68 -6.95 8.49
N SER A 225 -3.35 -5.91 9.00
CA SER A 225 -4.46 -6.07 9.95
C SER A 225 -5.65 -6.77 9.30
N GLU A 226 -5.99 -6.42 8.06
CA GLU A 226 -7.07 -7.06 7.31
C GLU A 226 -6.80 -8.55 7.04
N LEU A 227 -5.59 -8.90 6.58
CA LEU A 227 -5.23 -10.30 6.30
C LEU A 227 -5.22 -11.15 7.57
N ARG A 228 -4.72 -10.59 8.68
CA ARG A 228 -4.73 -11.23 9.99
C ARG A 228 -6.15 -11.58 10.42
N VAL A 229 -7.06 -10.61 10.40
CA VAL A 229 -8.46 -10.80 10.78
C VAL A 229 -9.13 -11.84 9.89
N ALA A 230 -8.91 -11.75 8.57
CA ALA A 230 -9.47 -12.70 7.61
C ALA A 230 -9.01 -14.15 7.84
N CYS A 231 -7.84 -14.32 8.44
CA CYS A 231 -7.26 -15.63 8.78
C CYS A 231 -7.48 -16.04 10.26
N GLY A 232 -8.35 -15.34 11.00
CA GLY A 232 -8.65 -15.64 12.40
C GLY A 232 -7.53 -15.30 13.38
N LEU A 233 -6.60 -14.43 12.98
CA LEU A 233 -5.56 -13.89 13.85
C LEU A 233 -6.02 -12.57 14.49
N ARG A 234 -5.35 -12.19 15.58
CA ARG A 234 -5.52 -10.85 16.16
C ARG A 234 -5.00 -9.79 15.17
N PRO A 235 -5.64 -8.62 15.04
CA PRO A 235 -5.17 -7.58 14.12
C PRO A 235 -3.80 -7.02 14.52
N ALA A 236 -3.50 -6.98 15.82
CA ALA A 236 -2.23 -6.55 16.40
C ALA A 236 -1.74 -7.55 17.48
N ASP A 237 -0.42 -7.71 17.64
CA ASP A 237 0.16 -8.60 18.65
C ASP A 237 0.44 -7.90 19.98
N SER A 238 0.79 -6.61 19.93
CA SER A 238 1.09 -5.75 21.08
C SER A 238 0.33 -4.41 21.04
N LEU A 239 0.46 -3.61 22.10
CA LEU A 239 -0.11 -2.26 22.14
C LEU A 239 0.58 -1.34 21.13
N GLU A 240 1.89 -1.47 20.97
CA GLU A 240 2.67 -0.70 19.99
C GLU A 240 2.13 -0.92 18.57
N ASP A 241 1.80 -2.16 18.21
CA ASP A 241 1.20 -2.48 16.91
C ASP A 241 -0.13 -1.78 16.69
N TYR A 242 -1.00 -1.77 17.72
CA TYR A 242 -2.27 -1.08 17.66
C TYR A 242 -2.07 0.44 17.52
N LEU A 243 -1.11 1.02 18.22
CA LEU A 243 -0.82 2.44 18.14
C LEU A 243 -0.24 2.82 16.77
N GLU A 244 0.63 2.00 16.19
CA GLU A 244 1.15 2.18 14.82
C GLU A 244 0.03 2.13 13.79
N ALA A 245 -0.87 1.15 13.91
CA ALA A 245 -1.98 0.99 12.98
C ALA A 245 -2.96 2.17 13.06
N ILE A 246 -3.32 2.60 14.29
CA ILE A 246 -4.16 3.79 14.51
C ILE A 246 -3.48 5.04 13.94
N GLY A 247 -2.18 5.20 14.15
CA GLY A 247 -1.41 6.33 13.64
C GLY A 247 -1.39 6.38 12.10
N ALA A 248 -1.17 5.22 11.46
CA ALA A 248 -1.24 5.08 10.01
C ALA A 248 -2.64 5.44 9.48
N ARG A 249 -3.69 4.95 10.13
CA ARG A 249 -5.08 5.24 9.75
C ARG A 249 -5.42 6.73 9.83
N ILE A 250 -5.00 7.39 10.90
CA ILE A 250 -5.17 8.84 11.10
C ILE A 250 -4.45 9.61 9.99
N THR A 251 -3.23 9.18 9.64
CA THR A 251 -2.46 9.76 8.54
C THR A 251 -3.21 9.66 7.22
N THR A 252 -3.76 8.48 6.89
CA THR A 252 -4.53 8.23 5.67
C THR A 252 -5.77 9.12 5.59
N LEU A 253 -6.63 9.10 6.62
CA LEU A 253 -7.85 9.91 6.66
C LEU A 253 -7.56 11.41 6.59
N ARG A 254 -6.50 11.87 7.24
CA ARG A 254 -6.05 13.27 7.16
C ARG A 254 -5.67 13.63 5.73
N LYS A 255 -4.92 12.77 5.05
CA LYS A 255 -4.48 12.99 3.67
C LYS A 255 -5.62 12.93 2.66
N ASP A 256 -6.61 12.08 2.87
CA ASP A 256 -7.82 12.05 2.03
C ASP A 256 -8.59 13.39 2.12
N LYS A 257 -8.56 14.04 3.30
CA LYS A 257 -9.02 15.43 3.48
C LYS A 257 -8.06 16.51 2.96
N ARG A 258 -6.89 16.12 2.46
CA ARG A 258 -5.80 17.02 2.03
C ARG A 258 -5.30 17.94 3.14
N TRP A 259 -5.39 17.50 4.39
CA TRP A 259 -4.95 18.28 5.54
C TRP A 259 -3.48 18.02 5.86
N SER A 260 -2.77 19.05 6.29
CA SER A 260 -1.50 18.99 7.00
C SER A 260 -1.71 18.54 8.44
N GLN A 261 -0.64 18.08 9.10
CA GLN A 261 -0.68 17.75 10.54
C GLN A 261 -1.12 18.96 11.38
N GLN A 262 -0.78 20.18 10.96
CA GLN A 262 -1.21 21.40 11.64
C GLN A 262 -2.72 21.60 11.52
N GLU A 263 -3.30 21.43 10.33
CA GLU A 263 -4.75 21.58 10.13
C GLU A 263 -5.56 20.52 10.89
N LEU A 264 -5.05 19.28 11.00
CA LEU A 264 -5.65 18.27 11.85
C LEU A 264 -5.54 18.66 13.34
N ALA A 265 -4.37 19.15 13.76
CA ALA A 265 -4.15 19.61 15.12
C ALA A 265 -5.12 20.73 15.49
N ASP A 266 -5.26 21.75 14.64
CA ASP A 266 -6.17 22.88 14.83
C ASP A 266 -7.64 22.40 14.88
N SER A 267 -8.04 21.55 13.94
CA SER A 267 -9.42 21.01 13.87
C SER A 267 -9.77 20.11 15.05
N ALA A 268 -8.80 19.35 15.57
CA ALA A 268 -8.98 18.52 16.76
C ALA A 268 -8.74 19.31 18.07
N GLY A 269 -8.21 20.53 18.00
CA GLY A 269 -7.71 21.33 19.13
C GLY A 269 -6.54 20.70 19.89
N LEU A 270 -5.68 19.96 19.21
CA LEU A 270 -4.48 19.30 19.73
C LEU A 270 -3.23 20.08 19.34
N ASP A 271 -2.10 19.77 19.98
CA ASP A 271 -0.81 20.29 19.56
C ASP A 271 -0.28 19.53 18.33
N ARG A 272 0.37 20.22 17.39
CA ARG A 272 0.93 19.59 16.17
C ARG A 272 1.94 18.50 16.49
N SER A 273 2.79 18.68 17.50
CA SER A 273 3.77 17.67 17.92
C SER A 273 3.10 16.44 18.54
N TYR A 274 1.93 16.64 19.18
CA TYR A 274 1.10 15.55 19.68
C TYR A 274 0.48 14.76 18.52
N VAL A 275 -0.10 15.44 17.52
CA VAL A 275 -0.62 14.80 16.29
C VAL A 275 0.49 14.03 15.58
N SER A 276 1.67 14.63 15.40
CA SER A 276 2.83 13.96 14.79
C SER A 276 3.24 12.69 15.55
N SER A 277 3.23 12.73 16.88
CA SER A 277 3.62 11.59 17.71
C SER A 277 2.54 10.49 17.73
N LEU A 278 1.28 10.88 17.63
CA LEU A 278 0.12 10.00 17.49
C LEU A 278 0.10 9.30 16.12
N GLU A 279 0.36 10.03 15.02
CA GLU A 279 0.49 9.45 13.68
C GLU A 279 1.65 8.46 13.56
N ARG A 280 2.69 8.61 14.40
CA ARG A 280 3.82 7.67 14.46
C ARG A 280 3.54 6.42 15.30
N GLY A 281 2.42 6.37 16.05
CA GLY A 281 2.11 5.24 16.94
C GLY A 281 3.07 5.04 18.11
N LYS A 282 3.93 6.02 18.41
CA LYS A 282 5.02 5.87 19.41
C LYS A 282 4.63 6.24 20.84
N GLN A 283 3.38 6.64 21.08
CA GLN A 283 2.93 7.07 22.39
C GLN A 283 1.50 6.61 22.67
N ASN A 284 1.24 6.27 23.94
CA ASN A 284 -0.10 5.97 24.40
C ASN A 284 -0.99 7.22 24.27
N VAL A 285 -2.22 7.02 23.79
CA VAL A 285 -3.16 8.09 23.47
C VAL A 285 -4.37 7.99 24.39
N SER A 286 -4.88 9.12 24.88
CA SER A 286 -6.11 9.12 25.66
C SER A 286 -7.32 8.89 24.74
N LEU A 287 -8.35 8.22 25.25
CA LEU A 287 -9.62 8.04 24.54
C LEU A 287 -10.23 9.39 24.14
N SER A 288 -10.07 10.43 24.97
CA SER A 288 -10.52 11.79 24.68
C SER A 288 -9.81 12.41 23.48
N ALA A 289 -8.49 12.19 23.34
CA ALA A 289 -7.74 12.69 22.19
C ALA A 289 -8.15 11.94 20.91
N LEU A 290 -8.28 10.61 20.96
CA LEU A 290 -8.77 9.82 19.82
C LEU A 290 -10.16 10.25 19.37
N LYS A 291 -11.09 10.49 20.30
CA LYS A 291 -12.44 10.96 19.97
C LYS A 291 -12.41 12.30 19.24
N ARG A 292 -11.57 13.25 19.67
CA ARG A 292 -11.41 14.56 19.03
C ARG A 292 -10.83 14.44 17.62
N VAL A 293 -9.86 13.54 17.42
CA VAL A 293 -9.30 13.25 16.09
C VAL A 293 -10.36 12.62 15.19
N ALA A 294 -11.11 11.63 15.67
CA ALA A 294 -12.20 11.00 14.92
C ALA A 294 -13.25 12.04 14.47
N ASP A 295 -13.67 12.92 15.38
CA ASP A 295 -14.63 13.99 15.09
C ASP A 295 -14.09 14.97 14.04
N ALA A 296 -12.83 15.40 14.17
CA ALA A 296 -12.18 16.27 13.19
C ALA A 296 -12.10 15.62 11.81
N LEU A 297 -11.80 14.31 11.75
CA LEU A 297 -11.74 13.54 10.51
C LEU A 297 -13.13 13.16 9.97
N GLY A 298 -14.20 13.37 10.73
CA GLY A 298 -15.57 13.05 10.31
C GLY A 298 -15.85 11.54 10.26
N VAL A 299 -15.15 10.75 11.07
CA VAL A 299 -15.35 9.30 11.21
C VAL A 299 -15.80 8.94 12.62
N SER A 300 -16.41 7.77 12.79
CA SER A 300 -16.72 7.26 14.13
C SER A 300 -15.44 6.81 14.85
N LEU A 301 -15.44 6.85 16.18
CA LEU A 301 -14.31 6.35 16.97
C LEU A 301 -14.10 4.84 16.75
N ASP A 302 -15.19 4.08 16.57
CA ASP A 302 -15.12 2.64 16.21
C ASP A 302 -14.47 2.45 14.84
N GLY A 303 -14.87 3.21 13.83
CA GLY A 303 -14.29 3.15 12.48
C GLY A 303 -12.82 3.58 12.45
N LEU A 304 -12.41 4.50 13.33
CA LEU A 304 -11.00 4.88 13.46
C LEU A 304 -10.13 3.76 14.04
N ILE A 305 -10.69 2.91 14.92
CA ILE A 305 -9.96 1.86 15.66
C ILE A 305 -10.07 0.49 14.99
N ARG A 306 -11.22 0.15 14.38
CA ARG A 306 -11.43 -1.16 13.76
C ARG A 306 -10.68 -1.36 12.45
N GLU A 307 -10.55 -0.28 11.69
CA GLU A 307 -9.86 -0.28 10.39
C GLU A 307 -8.42 0.24 10.52
N ALA A 308 -7.87 0.12 11.73
CA ALA A 308 -6.48 0.32 12.08
C ALA A 308 -5.84 -1.06 12.26
#